data_AF-A0A2W5FI45-F1
#
_entry.id   AF-A0A2W5FI45-F1
#
_cell.length_a   1.000
_cell.length_b   1.000
_cell.length_c   1.000
_cell.angle_alpha   90.00
_cell.angle_beta   90.00
_cell.angle_gamma   90.00
#
_symmetry.space_group_name_H-M   'P 1'
#
loop_
_entity.id
_entity.type
_entity.pdbx_description
1 polymer ?
#
loop_
_entity_poly.entity_id
_entity_poly.type
_entity_poly.pdbx_seq_one_letter_code
_entity_poly.pdbx_strand_id
1 'polypeptide(L)'
;YYPVAKGWVFNLLGETGAIKGVMDEDVKINERYFLGNNTFRGFERSGIGPRDEATDDALGGNFFYRGTAELTFPMGFPEEMGIAGHLFNDIGSLWEIDDGNQVGVQDESTLRASAGIGASWRSPFGPVRVDLAAPYLKEDFDKDELFRFSFGTRF
;
A
#
# COMPACT_ATOMS: atom_id res chain seq x y z
N TYR A 1 5.58 -16.69 -3.41
CA TYR A 1 4.61 -17.48 -4.19
C TYR A 1 4.62 -18.94 -3.77
N TYR A 2 3.48 -19.47 -3.35
CA TYR A 2 3.30 -20.85 -2.93
C TYR A 2 1.99 -21.39 -3.52
N PRO A 3 2.02 -22.39 -4.43
CA PRO A 3 0.81 -23.02 -4.95
C PRO A 3 0.16 -23.86 -3.83
N VAL A 4 -1.10 -23.57 -3.50
CA VAL A 4 -1.82 -24.26 -2.41
C VAL A 4 -2.73 -25.37 -2.96
N ALA A 5 -3.36 -25.11 -4.12
CA ALA A 5 -4.20 -26.06 -4.84
C ALA A 5 -4.20 -25.70 -6.34
N LYS A 6 -4.85 -26.51 -7.19
CA LYS A 6 -4.95 -26.24 -8.63
C LYS A 6 -5.60 -24.87 -8.88
N GLY A 7 -4.83 -23.93 -9.44
CA GLY A 7 -5.28 -22.55 -9.70
C GLY A 7 -5.26 -21.61 -8.49
N TRP A 8 -4.95 -22.12 -7.29
CA TRP A 8 -4.87 -21.32 -6.06
C TRP A 8 -3.41 -21.03 -5.72
N VAL A 9 -3.06 -19.75 -5.65
CA VAL A 9 -1.69 -19.31 -5.38
C VAL A 9 -1.71 -18.35 -4.21
N PHE A 10 -0.98 -18.70 -3.16
CA PHE A 10 -0.72 -17.80 -2.05
C PHE A 10 0.56 -17.00 -2.31
N ASN A 11 0.53 -15.71 -2.04
CA ASN A 11 1.66 -14.81 -2.09
C ASN A 11 1.83 -14.10 -0.75
N LEU A 12 3.08 -13.99 -0.32
CA LEU A 12 3.47 -13.21 0.85
C LEU A 12 4.59 -12.27 0.40
N LEU A 13 4.38 -10.97 0.63
CA LEU A 13 5.35 -9.91 0.38
C LEU A 13 5.67 -9.23 1.69
N GLY A 14 6.94 -8.91 1.91
CA GLY A 14 7.39 -8.06 3.01
C GLY A 14 8.42 -7.07 2.48
N GLU A 15 8.30 -5.81 2.87
CA GLU A 15 9.22 -4.74 2.52
C GLU A 15 9.45 -3.84 3.72
N THR A 16 10.65 -3.28 3.81
CA THR A 16 11.01 -2.27 4.81
C THR A 16 12.00 -1.31 4.19
N GLY A 17 12.03 -0.08 4.70
CA GLY A 17 13.00 0.92 4.28
C GLY A 17 13.30 1.87 5.42
N ALA A 18 14.51 2.42 5.37
CA ALA A 18 15.04 3.40 6.29
C ALA A 18 15.92 4.34 5.50
N ILE A 19 15.69 5.64 5.66
CA ILE A 19 16.55 6.70 5.12
C ILE A 19 16.91 7.65 6.25
N LYS A 20 18.16 8.11 6.25
CA LYS A 20 18.65 9.07 7.23
C LYS A 20 19.60 10.02 6.54
N GLY A 21 19.48 11.31 6.85
CA GLY A 21 20.43 12.31 6.39
C GLY A 21 21.82 12.11 6.99
N VAL A 22 22.84 12.67 6.33
CA VAL A 22 24.26 12.52 6.68
C VAL A 22 24.83 13.91 6.94
N MET A 23 25.80 14.03 7.87
CA MET A 23 26.42 15.32 8.24
C MET A 23 25.42 16.38 8.75
N ASP A 24 24.45 15.95 9.57
CA ASP A 24 23.41 16.80 10.16
C ASP A 24 22.49 17.49 9.13
N GLU A 25 22.38 16.94 7.91
CA GLU A 25 21.35 17.34 6.95
C GLU A 25 20.05 16.54 7.15
N ASP A 26 18.91 17.16 6.88
CA ASP A 26 17.59 16.50 6.91
C ASP A 26 17.27 15.79 5.59
N VAL A 27 16.50 14.71 5.66
CA VAL A 27 15.99 14.03 4.46
C VAL A 27 14.95 14.93 3.79
N LYS A 28 15.21 15.30 2.54
CA LYS A 28 14.29 16.11 1.75
C LYS A 28 13.02 15.34 1.45
N ILE A 29 11.87 16.02 1.44
CA ILE A 29 10.55 15.40 1.21
C ILE A 29 10.48 14.57 -0.09
N ASN A 30 11.21 14.96 -1.14
CA ASN A 30 11.25 14.24 -2.42
C ASN A 30 12.08 12.93 -2.37
N GLU A 31 12.80 12.69 -1.27
CA GLU A 31 13.60 11.48 -1.01
C GLU A 31 12.96 10.56 0.04
N ARG A 32 11.94 11.05 0.76
CA ARG A 32 11.19 10.28 1.76
C ARG A 32 10.34 9.19 1.12
N TYR A 33 9.98 8.19 1.94
CA TYR A 33 9.06 7.15 1.53
C TYR A 33 7.61 7.62 1.61
N PHE A 34 6.77 7.04 0.76
CA PHE A 34 5.31 7.25 0.75
C PHE A 34 4.61 5.92 0.60
N LEU A 35 3.59 5.68 1.42
CA LEU A 35 2.75 4.48 1.37
C LEU A 35 1.32 4.82 0.94
N GLY A 36 0.64 3.82 0.36
CA GLY A 36 -0.73 3.94 -0.13
C GLY A 36 -0.88 3.56 -1.61
N ASN A 37 -2.12 3.51 -2.09
CA ASN A 37 -2.46 3.12 -3.47
C ASN A 37 -1.91 1.73 -3.86
N ASN A 38 -0.82 1.67 -4.64
CA ASN A 38 -0.22 0.40 -5.09
C ASN A 38 0.59 -0.29 -4.00
N THR A 39 1.13 0.48 -3.05
CA THR A 39 1.99 -0.06 -2.01
C THR A 39 1.21 -0.48 -0.76
N PHE A 40 0.01 0.04 -0.57
CA PHE A 40 -0.87 -0.30 0.53
C PHE A 40 -2.31 -0.03 0.12
N ARG A 41 -3.10 -1.08 -0.17
CA ARG A 41 -4.47 -0.89 -0.68
C ARG A 41 -5.40 -0.45 0.44
N GLY A 42 -6.49 0.22 0.08
CA GLY A 42 -7.45 0.77 1.04
C GLY A 42 -7.12 2.20 1.48
N PHE A 43 -5.93 2.70 1.11
CA PHE A 43 -5.49 4.06 1.39
C PHE A 43 -5.14 4.78 0.09
N GLU A 44 -5.40 6.08 0.03
CA GLU A 44 -5.05 6.94 -1.11
C GLU A 44 -3.53 6.97 -1.34
N ARG A 45 -3.09 7.52 -2.48
CA ARG A 45 -1.66 7.76 -2.72
C ARG A 45 -1.12 8.70 -1.63
N SER A 46 -0.10 8.27 -0.91
CA SER A 46 0.43 9.01 0.24
C SER A 46 -0.60 9.19 1.37
N GLY A 47 -1.51 8.22 1.51
CA GLY A 47 -2.60 8.26 2.50
C GLY A 47 -2.19 7.83 3.90
N ILE A 48 -1.04 7.18 4.08
CA ILE A 48 -0.49 6.74 5.37
C ILE A 48 0.77 7.55 5.69
N GLY A 49 0.94 7.92 6.97
CA GLY A 49 2.19 8.43 7.54
C GLY A 49 2.13 9.90 7.95
N PRO A 50 3.30 10.52 8.25
CA PRO A 50 3.38 11.87 8.78
C PRO A 50 2.63 12.89 7.93
N ARG A 51 1.87 13.77 8.58
CA ARG A 51 0.99 14.75 7.93
C ARG A 51 1.00 16.09 8.64
N ASP A 52 0.90 17.18 7.87
CA ASP A 52 0.70 18.52 8.40
C ASP A 52 -0.74 18.69 8.91
N GLU A 53 -0.92 19.11 10.16
CA GLU A 53 -2.24 19.27 10.79
C GLU A 53 -3.06 20.42 10.20
N ALA A 54 -2.41 21.46 9.69
CA ALA A 54 -3.07 22.67 9.21
C ALA A 54 -3.53 22.54 7.76
N THR A 55 -2.72 21.90 6.91
CA THR A 55 -3.00 21.73 5.48
C THR A 55 -3.46 20.33 5.10
N ASP A 56 -3.32 19.35 6.00
CA ASP A 56 -3.66 17.95 5.75
C ASP A 56 -2.78 17.33 4.64
N ASP A 57 -1.58 17.89 4.39
CA ASP A 57 -0.64 17.43 3.36
C ASP A 57 0.28 16.31 3.85
N ALA A 58 0.50 15.30 3.00
CA ALA A 58 1.37 14.18 3.33
C ALA A 58 2.85 14.58 3.29
N LEU A 59 3.58 14.35 4.38
CA LEU A 59 4.98 14.74 4.54
C LEU A 59 5.97 13.61 4.22
N GLY A 60 5.46 12.38 4.03
CA GLY A 60 6.25 11.18 3.87
C GLY A 60 6.92 10.75 5.18
N GLY A 61 7.65 9.64 5.16
CA GLY A 61 8.37 9.15 6.33
C GLY A 61 9.74 8.60 5.98
N ASN A 62 10.63 8.60 6.97
CA ASN A 62 12.00 8.13 6.87
C ASN A 62 12.08 6.61 7.07
N PHE A 63 11.12 6.04 7.80
CA PHE A 63 11.06 4.61 8.08
C PHE A 63 9.72 4.02 7.69
N PHE A 64 9.75 2.84 7.09
CA PHE A 64 8.54 2.08 6.86
C PHE A 64 8.76 0.57 6.97
N TYR A 65 7.68 -0.13 7.23
CA TYR A 65 7.54 -1.54 6.92
C TYR A 65 6.17 -1.78 6.32
N ARG A 66 6.07 -2.74 5.41
CA ARG A 66 4.79 -3.25 4.91
C ARG A 66 4.84 -4.74 4.65
N GLY A 67 3.70 -5.37 4.80
CA GLY A 67 3.48 -6.77 4.50
C GLY A 67 2.16 -6.96 3.77
N THR A 68 2.14 -7.88 2.82
CA THR A 68 0.94 -8.27 2.09
C THR A 68 0.83 -9.78 2.09
N ALA A 69 -0.30 -10.30 2.57
CA ALA A 69 -0.73 -11.66 2.32
C ALA A 69 -1.84 -11.62 1.25
N GLU A 70 -1.64 -12.30 0.12
CA GLU A 70 -2.60 -12.34 -0.99
C GLU A 70 -2.85 -13.78 -1.42
N LEU A 71 -4.11 -14.14 -1.60
CA LEU A 71 -4.55 -15.41 -2.17
C LEU A 71 -5.20 -15.12 -3.53
N THR A 72 -4.60 -15.67 -4.58
CA THR A 72 -5.17 -15.68 -5.93
C THR A 72 -5.92 -16.99 -6.14
N PHE A 73 -7.13 -16.93 -6.69
CA PHE A 73 -7.98 -18.10 -6.93
C PHE A 73 -8.70 -18.02 -8.29
N PRO A 74 -9.07 -19.18 -8.87
CA PRO A 74 -9.80 -19.21 -10.13
C PRO A 74 -11.27 -18.83 -9.91
N MET A 75 -11.84 -17.99 -10.78
CA MET A 75 -13.25 -17.55 -10.68
C MET A 75 -14.22 -18.41 -11.52
N GLY A 76 -13.78 -19.58 -12.00
CA GLY A 76 -14.60 -20.50 -12.80
C GLY A 76 -14.59 -20.23 -14.31
N PHE A 77 -13.82 -19.25 -14.78
CA PHE A 77 -13.56 -19.02 -16.21
C PHE A 77 -12.46 -19.97 -16.73
N PRO A 78 -12.44 -20.25 -18.05
CA PRO A 78 -11.31 -20.93 -18.69
C PRO A 78 -9.98 -20.19 -18.40
N GLU A 79 -8.91 -20.95 -18.14
CA GLU A 79 -7.61 -20.39 -17.76
C GLU A 79 -7.05 -19.46 -18.85
N GLU A 80 -7.42 -19.70 -20.12
CA GLU A 80 -7.05 -18.92 -21.29
C GLU A 80 -7.61 -17.49 -21.27
N MET A 81 -8.70 -17.24 -20.53
CA MET A 81 -9.23 -15.89 -20.37
C MET A 81 -8.34 -15.00 -19.49
N GLY A 82 -7.43 -15.61 -18.71
CA GLY A 82 -6.48 -14.87 -17.87
C GLY A 82 -7.14 -14.04 -16.78
N ILE A 83 -8.34 -14.42 -16.32
CA ILE A 83 -9.08 -13.74 -15.25
C ILE A 83 -8.86 -14.49 -13.93
N ALA A 84 -8.50 -13.77 -12.87
CA ALA A 84 -8.31 -14.33 -11.53
C ALA A 84 -8.95 -13.46 -10.45
N GLY A 85 -9.40 -14.09 -9.37
CA GLY A 85 -9.87 -13.43 -8.16
C GLY A 85 -8.74 -13.32 -7.13
N HIS A 86 -8.83 -12.31 -6.27
CA HIS A 86 -7.86 -12.03 -5.22
C HIS A 86 -8.57 -11.81 -3.89
N LEU A 87 -8.04 -12.39 -2.82
CA LEU A 87 -8.29 -11.98 -1.43
C LEU A 87 -6.97 -11.49 -0.87
N PHE A 88 -6.96 -10.39 -0.14
CA PHE A 88 -5.72 -9.87 0.41
C PHE A 88 -5.88 -9.19 1.76
N ASN A 89 -4.76 -9.11 2.46
CA ASN A 89 -4.58 -8.36 3.69
C ASN A 89 -3.24 -7.61 3.60
N ASP A 90 -3.28 -6.30 3.79
CA ASP A 90 -2.11 -5.44 3.84
C ASP A 90 -1.93 -4.92 5.27
N ILE A 91 -0.69 -4.92 5.75
CA ILE A 91 -0.30 -4.41 7.06
C ILE A 91 0.96 -3.56 6.91
N GLY A 92 1.17 -2.59 7.79
CA GLY A 92 2.40 -1.79 7.75
C GLY A 92 2.31 -0.48 8.50
N SER A 93 3.37 0.31 8.41
CA SER A 93 3.44 1.66 8.95
C SER A 93 4.49 2.47 8.20
N LEU A 94 4.33 3.79 8.21
CA LEU A 94 5.27 4.78 7.69
C LEU A 94 5.31 5.91 8.72
N TRP A 95 6.49 6.26 9.21
CA TRP A 95 6.64 7.21 10.30
C TRP A 95 7.99 7.93 10.23
N GLU A 96 8.15 8.87 11.15
CA GLU A 96 9.36 9.66 11.41
C GLU A 96 9.73 10.60 10.26
N ILE A 97 9.81 11.88 10.60
CA ILE A 97 10.53 12.89 9.83
C ILE A 97 11.59 13.50 10.75
N ASP A 98 12.72 13.94 10.20
CA ASP A 98 13.82 14.51 11.00
C ASP A 98 13.35 15.72 11.86
N ASP A 99 12.27 16.39 11.42
CA ASP A 99 11.57 17.50 12.07
C ASP A 99 10.35 17.08 12.93
N GLY A 100 10.18 15.80 13.29
CA GLY A 100 8.93 15.23 13.83
C GLY A 100 8.43 15.79 15.17
N ASN A 101 9.20 16.68 15.82
CA ASN A 101 8.82 17.40 17.03
C ASN A 101 8.33 18.84 16.77
N GLN A 102 8.10 19.23 15.51
CA GLN A 102 7.48 20.50 15.17
C GLN A 102 5.99 20.49 15.53
N VAL A 103 5.51 21.57 16.17
CA VAL A 103 4.09 21.76 16.47
C VAL A 103 3.31 21.75 15.16
N GLY A 104 2.25 20.93 15.07
CA GLY A 104 1.40 20.85 13.89
C GLY A 104 1.74 19.71 12.93
N VAL A 105 2.49 18.69 13.37
CA VAL A 105 2.69 17.45 12.61
C VAL A 105 2.07 16.28 13.35
N GLN A 106 1.23 15.52 12.65
CA GLN A 106 0.72 14.22 13.09
C GLN A 106 1.63 13.13 12.56
N ASP A 107 2.34 12.46 13.46
CA ASP A 107 3.24 11.35 13.15
C ASP A 107 3.09 10.26 14.20
N GLU A 108 2.60 9.10 13.77
CA GLU A 108 2.38 7.95 14.63
C GLU A 108 2.98 6.70 13.99
N SER A 109 3.78 5.94 14.75
CA SER A 109 4.37 4.67 14.30
C SER A 109 3.41 3.48 14.43
N THR A 110 2.12 3.74 14.69
CA THR A 110 1.10 2.71 14.89
C THR A 110 0.93 1.83 13.65
N LEU A 111 0.47 0.59 13.87
CA LEU A 111 0.21 -0.34 12.80
C LEU A 111 -1.04 0.10 12.02
N ARG A 112 -0.95 0.20 10.70
CA ARG A 112 -2.09 0.30 9.77
C ARG A 112 -2.37 -1.06 9.17
N ALA A 113 -3.63 -1.30 8.84
CA ALA A 113 -4.04 -2.53 8.19
C ALA A 113 -5.32 -2.39 7.37
N SER A 114 -5.37 -3.09 6.23
CA SER A 114 -6.53 -3.16 5.35
C SER A 114 -6.74 -4.58 4.82
N ALA A 115 -7.97 -4.90 4.47
CA ALA A 115 -8.33 -6.17 3.86
C ALA A 115 -9.24 -5.91 2.67
N GLY A 116 -9.18 -6.79 1.69
CA GLY A 116 -9.95 -6.58 0.49
C GLY A 116 -10.04 -7.77 -0.45
N ILE A 117 -10.81 -7.53 -1.50
CA ILE A 117 -11.03 -8.45 -2.60
C ILE A 117 -10.66 -7.76 -3.90
N GLY A 118 -10.28 -8.52 -4.91
CA GLY A 118 -9.96 -7.96 -6.22
C GLY A 118 -10.18 -8.94 -7.34
N ALA A 119 -10.14 -8.41 -8.56
CA ALA A 119 -10.11 -9.18 -9.78
C ALA A 119 -9.00 -8.65 -10.68
N SER A 120 -8.23 -9.55 -11.29
CA SER A 120 -7.28 -9.20 -12.34
C SER A 120 -7.65 -9.88 -13.65
N TRP A 121 -7.30 -9.20 -14.74
CA TRP A 121 -7.48 -9.69 -16.09
C TRP A 121 -6.24 -9.39 -16.92
N ARG A 122 -5.60 -10.45 -17.42
CA ARG A 122 -4.57 -10.33 -18.46
C ARG A 122 -5.26 -10.14 -19.81
N SER A 123 -5.73 -8.93 -20.07
CA SER A 123 -6.42 -8.59 -21.32
C SER A 123 -5.44 -8.55 -22.50
N PRO A 124 -5.93 -8.64 -23.75
CA PRO A 124 -5.11 -8.46 -24.96
C PRO A 124 -4.40 -7.09 -25.04
N PHE A 125 -4.89 -6.10 -24.29
CA PHE A 125 -4.38 -4.72 -24.29
C PHE A 125 -3.52 -4.40 -23.05
N GLY A 126 -3.26 -5.40 -22.20
CA GLY A 126 -2.44 -5.27 -21.00
C GLY A 126 -3.15 -5.73 -19.72
N PRO A 127 -2.42 -5.77 -18.59
CA PRO A 127 -2.98 -6.14 -17.31
C PRO A 127 -3.99 -5.09 -16.83
N VAL A 128 -5.15 -5.58 -16.37
CA VAL A 128 -6.17 -4.79 -15.69
C VAL A 128 -6.37 -5.37 -14.31
N ARG A 129 -6.52 -4.52 -13.29
CA ARG A 129 -6.84 -4.95 -11.93
C ARG A 129 -7.79 -3.97 -11.26
N VAL A 130 -8.79 -4.53 -10.60
CA VAL A 130 -9.75 -3.83 -9.75
C VAL A 130 -9.61 -4.40 -8.35
N ASP A 131 -9.46 -3.54 -7.35
CA ASP A 131 -9.42 -3.91 -5.95
C ASP A 131 -10.47 -3.10 -5.16
N LEU A 132 -11.13 -3.78 -4.23
CA LEU A 132 -11.98 -3.19 -3.19
C LEU A 132 -11.32 -3.49 -1.85
N ALA A 133 -10.86 -2.46 -1.15
CA ALA A 133 -10.07 -2.60 0.08
C ALA A 133 -10.58 -1.68 1.17
N ALA A 134 -10.88 -2.22 2.34
CA ALA A 134 -11.31 -1.46 3.50
C ALA A 134 -10.20 -1.44 4.57
N PRO A 135 -9.71 -0.25 4.96
CA PRO A 135 -8.93 -0.08 6.18
C PRO A 135 -9.75 -0.52 7.38
N TYR A 136 -9.18 -1.40 8.21
CA TYR A 136 -9.79 -1.81 9.48
C TYR A 136 -8.94 -1.41 10.69
N LEU A 137 -7.69 -0.98 10.45
CA LEU A 137 -6.84 -0.36 11.44
C LEU A 137 -6.14 0.84 10.78
N LYS A 138 -6.38 2.04 11.31
CA LYS A 138 -5.93 3.32 10.75
C LYS A 138 -5.92 4.40 11.82
N GLU A 139 -5.23 5.48 11.55
CA GLU A 139 -5.33 6.72 12.31
C GLU A 139 -6.41 7.65 11.76
N ASP A 140 -6.85 8.62 12.57
CA ASP A 140 -7.91 9.56 12.20
C ASP A 140 -7.50 10.50 11.04
N PHE A 141 -6.20 10.68 10.84
CA PHE A 141 -5.61 11.54 9.80
C PHE A 141 -5.16 10.78 8.54
N ASP A 142 -5.33 9.46 8.50
CA ASP A 142 -5.07 8.67 7.31
C ASP A 142 -6.13 8.93 6.22
N LYS A 143 -5.76 8.79 4.94
CA LYS A 143 -6.66 8.95 3.78
C LYS A 143 -7.04 7.62 3.17
N ASP A 144 -8.32 7.29 3.21
CA ASP A 144 -8.86 6.01 2.74
C ASP A 144 -9.25 6.04 1.25
N GLU A 145 -8.99 4.95 0.53
CA GLU A 145 -9.45 4.72 -0.85
C GLU A 145 -10.05 3.32 -0.98
N LEU A 146 -11.38 3.22 -1.00
CA LEU A 146 -12.09 1.93 -1.03
C LEU A 146 -11.93 1.19 -2.36
N PHE A 147 -12.04 1.92 -3.47
CA PHE A 147 -12.06 1.36 -4.81
C PHE A 147 -10.83 1.81 -5.59
N ARG A 148 -10.13 0.84 -6.17
CA ARG A 148 -8.98 1.12 -7.03
C ARG A 148 -9.08 0.39 -8.35
N PHE A 149 -8.78 1.12 -9.42
CA PHE A 149 -8.63 0.61 -10.76
C PHE A 149 -7.18 0.85 -11.23
N SER A 150 -6.56 -0.16 -11.84
CA SER A 150 -5.27 -0.04 -12.48
C SER A 150 -5.25 -0.71 -13.83
N PHE A 151 -4.62 -0.04 -14.80
CA PHE A 151 -4.52 -0.49 -16.18
C PHE A 151 -3.09 -0.24 -16.69
N GLY A 152 -2.53 -1.22 -17.39
CA GLY A 152 -1.26 -1.10 -18.08
C GLY A 152 -0.05 -1.66 -17.31
N THR A 153 1.10 -1.62 -17.96
CA THR A 153 2.38 -2.06 -17.40
C THR A 153 3.06 -0.88 -16.71
N ARG A 154 3.12 -0.88 -15.37
CA ARG A 154 4.00 0.03 -14.64
C ARG A 154 5.44 -0.49 -14.76
N PHE A 155 6.34 0.33 -15.30
CA PHE A 155 7.80 0.15 -15.23
C PHE A 155 8.33 0.84 -13.97
#